data_AF-A0A2X3EAK4-F1
#
_entry.id   AF-A0A2X3EAK4-F1
#
_cell.length_a   1.000
_cell.length_b   1.000
_cell.length_c   1.000
_cell.angle_alpha   90.00
_cell.angle_beta   90.00
_cell.angle_gamma   90.00
#
_symmetry.space_group_name_H-M   'P 1'
#
loop_
_entity.id
_entity.type
_entity.pdbx_description
1 polymer ?
#
loop_
_entity_poly.entity_id
_entity_poly.type
_entity_poly.pdbx_seq_one_letter_code
_entity_poly.pdbx_strand_id
1 'polypeptide(L)'
;MKPEDFRADAKRPLTGEEYLKSLQDGREIYIYGERVKDVTTHPAFRNAAASVAQLYDALHKPEMQDSLCWGTDTGSGGYTHKFFRVAKSADDLRQQRDAIAEWSRLSYGWMGRTPDYKAAFGCALGANPAFYGQFEQNARNWYTRIQETGLYFNHAIVNPAD
;
A
#
# COMPACT_ATOMS: atom_id res chain seq x y z
N MET A 1 -13.45 -11.12 -6.80
CA MET A 1 -13.43 -10.48 -5.47
C MET A 1 -12.40 -9.37 -5.51
N LYS A 2 -12.67 -8.18 -4.95
CA LYS A 2 -11.64 -7.14 -4.87
C LYS A 2 -10.68 -7.48 -3.72
N PRO A 3 -9.38 -7.18 -3.83
CA PRO A 3 -8.41 -7.51 -2.78
C PRO A 3 -8.73 -6.86 -1.43
N GLU A 4 -9.31 -5.67 -1.41
CA GLU A 4 -9.71 -5.00 -0.17
C GLU A 4 -10.99 -5.58 0.48
N ASP A 5 -11.72 -6.46 -0.22
CA ASP A 5 -12.90 -7.16 0.34
C ASP A 5 -12.48 -8.25 1.35
N PHE A 6 -11.19 -8.59 1.42
CA PHE A 6 -10.64 -9.47 2.46
C PHE A 6 -10.54 -8.78 3.83
N ARG A 7 -10.70 -7.44 3.90
CA ARG A 7 -10.72 -6.71 5.16
C ARG A 7 -11.98 -7.04 5.95
N ALA A 8 -11.83 -7.33 7.23
CA ALA A 8 -12.96 -7.44 8.14
C ALA A 8 -13.57 -6.07 8.51
N ASP A 9 -12.83 -4.97 8.32
CA ASP A 9 -13.30 -3.61 8.59
C ASP A 9 -12.84 -2.65 7.48
N ALA A 10 -13.79 -1.92 6.89
CA ALA A 10 -13.53 -0.94 5.84
C ALA A 10 -12.84 0.34 6.36
N LYS A 11 -12.85 0.59 7.68
CA LYS A 11 -12.28 1.79 8.33
C LYS A 11 -10.78 1.70 8.62
N ARG A 12 -10.10 0.69 8.11
CA ARG A 12 -8.64 0.51 8.25
C ARG A 12 -8.04 -0.13 7.01
N PRO A 13 -6.72 -0.05 6.82
CA PRO A 13 -6.02 -0.84 5.82
C PRO A 13 -6.09 -2.34 6.15
N LEU A 14 -5.61 -3.15 5.20
CA LEU A 14 -5.42 -4.60 5.39
C LEU A 14 -4.52 -4.88 6.61
N THR A 15 -4.84 -5.93 7.38
CA THR A 15 -3.85 -6.57 8.27
C THR A 15 -2.87 -7.42 7.44
N GLY A 16 -1.79 -7.90 8.05
CA GLY A 16 -0.85 -8.80 7.40
C GLY A 16 -1.52 -10.10 6.90
N GLU A 17 -2.41 -10.67 7.70
CA GLU A 17 -3.18 -11.87 7.32
C GLU A 17 -4.11 -11.60 6.13
N GLU A 18 -4.84 -10.48 6.16
CA GLU A 18 -5.76 -10.09 5.08
C GLU A 18 -4.98 -9.78 3.79
N TYR A 19 -3.81 -9.13 3.90
CA TYR A 19 -2.90 -8.92 2.79
C TYR A 19 -2.46 -10.24 2.16
N LEU A 20 -1.99 -11.20 2.95
CA LEU A 20 -1.56 -12.51 2.42
C LEU A 20 -2.72 -13.23 1.70
N LYS A 21 -3.91 -13.28 2.30
CA LYS A 21 -5.11 -13.85 1.66
C LYS A 21 -5.44 -13.15 0.34
N SER A 22 -5.29 -11.82 0.28
CA SER A 22 -5.53 -11.05 -0.94
C SER A 22 -4.60 -11.41 -2.11
N LEU A 23 -3.46 -12.06 -1.84
CA LEU A 23 -2.53 -12.52 -2.88
C LEU A 23 -2.88 -13.87 -3.50
N GLN A 24 -3.84 -14.61 -2.92
CA GLN A 24 -4.26 -15.93 -3.37
C GLN A 24 -5.35 -15.80 -4.46
N ASP A 25 -5.03 -15.09 -5.54
CA ASP A 25 -5.98 -14.53 -6.52
C ASP A 25 -5.90 -15.16 -7.93
N GLY A 26 -5.05 -16.17 -8.11
CA GLY A 26 -4.83 -16.82 -9.41
C GLY A 26 -3.86 -16.08 -10.33
N ARG A 27 -3.11 -15.09 -9.82
CA ARG A 27 -2.03 -14.42 -10.56
C ARG A 27 -1.08 -15.39 -11.26
N GLU A 28 -0.59 -14.95 -12.41
CA GLU A 28 0.26 -15.77 -13.27
C GLU A 28 1.71 -15.28 -13.17
N ILE A 29 2.51 -16.02 -12.39
CA ILE A 29 3.92 -15.72 -12.14
C ILE A 29 4.73 -16.95 -12.51
N TYR A 30 5.85 -16.75 -13.18
CA TYR A 30 6.77 -17.81 -13.59
C TYR A 30 8.13 -17.62 -12.94
N ILE A 31 8.71 -18.72 -12.43
CA ILE A 31 10.09 -18.75 -11.95
C ILE A 31 10.62 -20.17 -12.11
N TYR A 32 11.90 -20.32 -12.45
CA TYR A 32 12.54 -21.63 -12.66
C TYR A 32 11.80 -22.54 -13.67
N GLY A 33 11.23 -21.95 -14.73
CA GLY A 33 10.51 -22.67 -15.78
C GLY A 33 9.08 -23.09 -15.43
N GLU A 34 8.61 -22.82 -14.20
CA GLU A 34 7.33 -23.31 -13.69
C GLU A 34 6.40 -22.17 -13.29
N ARG A 35 5.08 -22.43 -13.35
CA ARG A 35 4.05 -21.50 -12.86
C ARG A 35 3.93 -21.60 -11.35
N VAL A 36 3.99 -20.46 -10.68
CA VAL A 36 3.76 -20.34 -9.23
C VAL A 36 2.26 -20.52 -8.93
N LYS A 37 1.93 -21.50 -8.10
CA LYS A 37 0.53 -21.77 -7.69
C LYS A 37 0.02 -20.79 -6.63
N ASP A 38 0.86 -20.46 -5.65
CA ASP A 38 0.53 -19.54 -4.55
C ASP A 38 1.81 -18.85 -4.06
N VAL A 39 1.86 -17.53 -4.21
CA VAL A 39 3.02 -16.71 -3.82
C VAL A 39 3.25 -16.66 -2.30
N THR A 40 2.22 -16.91 -1.49
CA THR A 40 2.31 -16.84 -0.03
C THR A 40 3.00 -18.06 0.56
N THR A 41 2.99 -19.19 -0.16
CA THR A 41 3.58 -20.46 0.28
C THR A 41 4.80 -20.87 -0.54
N HIS A 42 4.96 -20.34 -1.76
CA HIS A 42 6.06 -20.68 -2.65
C HIS A 42 7.44 -20.29 -2.05
N PRO A 43 8.46 -21.18 -2.09
CA PRO A 43 9.74 -20.98 -1.42
C PRO A 43 10.49 -19.72 -1.86
N ALA A 44 10.31 -19.27 -3.11
CA ALA A 44 10.96 -18.06 -3.62
C ALA A 44 10.34 -16.74 -3.09
N PHE A 45 9.11 -16.77 -2.55
CA PHE A 45 8.36 -15.54 -2.24
C PHE A 45 7.85 -15.46 -0.81
N ARG A 46 7.55 -16.60 -0.17
CA ARG A 46 6.85 -16.67 1.13
C ARG A 46 7.40 -15.74 2.22
N ASN A 47 8.72 -15.63 2.34
CA ASN A 47 9.34 -14.79 3.36
C ASN A 47 9.26 -13.30 3.00
N ALA A 48 9.41 -12.93 1.73
CA ALA A 48 9.21 -11.56 1.29
C ALA A 48 7.74 -11.13 1.45
N ALA A 49 6.80 -12.02 1.14
CA ALA A 49 5.38 -11.80 1.39
C ALA A 49 5.10 -11.60 2.89
N ALA A 50 5.68 -12.43 3.76
CA ALA A 50 5.58 -12.29 5.22
C ALA A 50 6.20 -10.98 5.73
N SER A 51 7.33 -10.54 5.17
CA SER A 51 7.94 -9.25 5.51
C SER A 51 7.03 -8.07 5.16
N VAL A 52 6.35 -8.08 4.01
CA VAL A 52 5.35 -7.05 3.67
C VAL A 52 4.14 -7.15 4.59
N ALA A 53 3.69 -8.36 4.94
CA ALA A 53 2.58 -8.57 5.87
C ALA A 53 2.85 -7.92 7.24
N GLN A 54 4.09 -7.97 7.75
CA GLN A 54 4.45 -7.29 9.00
C GLN A 54 4.30 -5.76 8.93
N LEU A 55 4.49 -5.14 7.75
CA LEU A 55 4.26 -3.70 7.58
C LEU A 55 2.78 -3.36 7.76
N TYR A 56 1.89 -4.19 7.20
CA TYR A 56 0.45 -4.06 7.40
C TYR A 56 0.06 -4.25 8.86
N ASP A 57 0.57 -5.29 9.54
CA ASP A 57 0.30 -5.50 10.97
C ASP A 57 0.73 -4.31 11.84
N ALA A 58 1.85 -3.66 11.50
CA ALA A 58 2.35 -2.50 12.24
C ALA A 58 1.36 -1.32 12.25
N LEU A 59 0.51 -1.17 11.23
CA LEU A 59 -0.51 -0.10 11.19
C LEU A 59 -1.58 -0.24 12.28
N HIS A 60 -1.70 -1.43 12.87
CA HIS A 60 -2.73 -1.79 13.83
C HIS A 60 -2.19 -1.95 15.25
N LYS A 61 -0.87 -1.84 15.44
CA LYS A 61 -0.23 -1.93 16.75
C LYS A 61 -0.38 -0.60 17.50
N PRO A 62 -0.99 -0.57 18.69
CA PRO A 62 -1.20 0.67 19.44
C PRO A 62 0.08 1.48 19.64
N GLU A 63 1.20 0.82 19.88
CA GLU A 63 2.51 1.42 20.12
C GLU A 63 3.16 2.04 18.87
N MET A 64 2.69 1.71 17.65
CA MET A 64 3.21 2.24 16.39
C MET A 64 2.20 3.15 15.67
N GLN A 65 0.93 3.14 16.09
CA GLN A 65 -0.14 3.81 15.34
C GLN A 65 0.05 5.33 15.28
N ASP A 66 0.53 5.95 16.36
CA ASP A 66 0.77 7.40 16.40
C ASP A 66 1.87 7.83 15.41
N SER A 67 2.93 7.03 15.27
CA SER A 67 4.01 7.33 14.34
C SER A 67 3.63 7.04 12.89
N LEU A 68 2.90 5.95 12.64
CA LEU A 68 2.59 5.43 11.30
C LEU A 68 1.31 5.98 10.67
N CYS A 69 0.29 6.34 11.45
CA CYS A 69 -1.07 6.50 10.93
C CYS A 69 -1.67 7.90 11.14
N TRP A 70 -2.65 8.24 10.30
CA TRP A 70 -3.56 9.36 10.46
C TRP A 70 -5.00 8.93 10.17
N GLY A 71 -5.96 9.76 10.60
CA GLY A 71 -7.31 9.69 10.04
C GLY A 71 -7.31 9.95 8.53
N THR A 72 -8.16 9.23 7.81
CA THR A 72 -8.42 9.45 6.37
C THR A 72 -9.05 10.82 6.13
N ASP A 73 -8.86 11.39 4.94
CA ASP A 73 -9.55 12.63 4.50
C ASP A 73 -10.82 12.37 3.67
N THR A 74 -11.29 11.13 3.65
CA THR A 74 -12.40 10.68 2.78
C THR A 74 -13.78 10.82 3.42
N GLY A 75 -13.84 11.10 4.73
CA GLY A 75 -15.08 11.08 5.52
C GLY A 75 -15.50 9.68 5.98
N SER A 76 -14.73 8.62 5.68
CA SER A 76 -15.02 7.24 6.12
C SER A 76 -14.97 7.04 7.65
N GLY A 77 -14.31 7.95 8.37
CA GLY A 77 -14.00 7.80 9.80
C GLY A 77 -12.92 6.76 10.08
N GLY A 78 -12.23 6.27 9.04
CA GLY A 78 -11.12 5.33 9.17
C GLY A 78 -9.75 6.00 9.29
N TYR A 79 -8.72 5.17 9.41
CA TYR A 79 -7.31 5.59 9.42
C TYR A 79 -6.51 4.94 8.27
N THR A 80 -5.34 5.47 7.99
CA THR A 80 -4.38 4.91 7.03
C THR A 80 -2.94 5.30 7.39
N HIS A 81 -1.95 4.69 6.75
CA HIS A 81 -0.56 5.12 6.86
C HIS A 81 -0.42 6.57 6.38
N LYS A 82 0.33 7.42 7.10
CA LYS A 82 0.39 8.89 6.86
C LYS A 82 0.69 9.26 5.41
N PHE A 83 1.55 8.48 4.74
CA PHE A 83 1.98 8.75 3.36
C PHE A 83 0.96 8.37 2.27
N PHE A 84 -0.18 7.77 2.64
CA PHE A 84 -1.28 7.45 1.73
C PHE A 84 -2.31 8.57 1.60
N ARG A 85 -2.15 9.65 2.39
CA ARG A 85 -3.00 10.84 2.38
C ARG A 85 -2.23 12.05 1.87
N VAL A 86 -2.86 12.94 1.11
CA VAL A 86 -2.21 14.15 0.60
C VAL A 86 -1.80 15.07 1.75
N ALA A 87 -0.50 15.36 1.87
CA ALA A 87 0.03 16.36 2.80
C ALA A 87 -0.41 17.78 2.40
N LYS A 88 -0.73 18.60 3.40
CA LYS A 88 -1.19 20.00 3.23
C LYS A 88 -0.27 21.02 3.92
N SER A 89 0.82 20.57 4.53
CA SER A 89 1.79 21.44 5.20
C SER A 89 3.21 20.84 5.18
N ALA A 90 4.21 21.65 5.53
CA ALA A 90 5.59 21.17 5.70
C ALA A 90 5.73 20.20 6.88
N ASP A 91 4.95 20.39 7.95
CA ASP A 91 4.94 19.46 9.07
C ASP A 91 4.27 18.12 8.70
N ASP A 92 3.23 18.14 7.87
CA ASP A 92 2.63 16.92 7.32
C ASP A 92 3.70 16.11 6.56
N LEU A 93 4.49 16.76 5.71
CA LEU A 93 5.58 16.12 4.98
C LEU A 93 6.65 15.55 5.93
N ARG A 94 6.99 16.26 7.00
CA ARG A 94 7.91 15.75 8.04
C ARG A 94 7.34 14.50 8.71
N GLN A 95 6.08 14.52 9.12
CA GLN A 95 5.43 13.37 9.74
C GLN A 95 5.31 12.18 8.77
N GLN A 96 5.08 12.43 7.47
CA GLN A 96 5.12 11.40 6.45
C GLN A 96 6.52 10.80 6.29
N ARG A 97 7.57 11.63 6.29
CA ARG A 97 8.97 11.17 6.28
C ARG A 97 9.25 10.27 7.47
N ASP A 98 8.80 10.66 8.66
CA ASP A 98 8.99 9.87 9.88
C ASP A 98 8.24 8.52 9.81
N ALA A 99 7.01 8.50 9.30
CA ALA A 99 6.24 7.26 9.09
C ALA A 99 6.90 6.30 8.08
N ILE A 100 7.40 6.83 6.95
CA ILE A 100 8.19 6.05 5.98
C ILE A 100 9.42 5.44 6.65
N ALA A 101 10.12 6.21 7.49
CA ALA A 101 11.31 5.72 8.19
C ALA A 101 10.96 4.59 9.18
N GLU A 102 9.85 4.72 9.93
CA GLU A 102 9.35 3.67 10.83
C GLU A 102 9.04 2.37 10.08
N TRP A 103 8.34 2.43 8.94
CA TRP A 103 8.12 1.26 8.10
C TRP A 103 9.40 0.69 7.50
N SER A 104 10.30 1.55 7.03
CA SER A 104 11.59 1.14 6.48
C SER A 104 12.44 0.38 7.50
N ARG A 105 12.38 0.74 8.79
CA ARG A 105 13.12 0.06 9.87
C ARG A 105 12.69 -1.39 10.06
N LEU A 106 11.43 -1.74 9.78
CA LEU A 106 10.94 -3.12 9.87
C LEU A 106 11.59 -4.07 8.86
N SER A 107 12.11 -3.52 7.75
CA SER A 107 12.92 -4.26 6.78
C SER A 107 14.41 -3.89 6.84
N TYR A 108 14.81 -3.11 7.85
CA TYR A 108 16.14 -2.52 7.98
C TYR A 108 16.63 -1.78 6.72
N GLY A 109 15.71 -1.20 5.94
CA GLY A 109 16.01 -0.48 4.70
C GLY A 109 16.27 -1.35 3.47
N TRP A 110 16.09 -2.68 3.54
CA TRP A 110 16.38 -3.58 2.41
C TRP A 110 15.24 -3.68 1.40
N MET A 111 13.99 -3.41 1.80
CA MET A 111 12.84 -3.45 0.88
C MET A 111 12.52 -2.06 0.32
N GLY A 112 13.12 -1.70 -0.81
CA GLY A 112 12.95 -0.36 -1.43
C GLY A 112 11.68 -0.16 -2.28
N ARG A 113 10.75 -1.11 -2.25
CA ARG A 113 9.52 -1.11 -3.06
C ARG A 113 8.25 -1.40 -2.25
N THR A 114 8.27 -1.17 -0.94
CA THR A 114 7.14 -1.33 -0.02
C THR A 114 5.92 -0.47 -0.38
N PRO A 115 4.73 -0.74 0.19
CA PRO A 115 3.47 -0.11 -0.24
C PRO A 115 3.46 1.42 -0.23
N ASP A 116 4.19 2.05 0.68
CA ASP A 116 4.36 3.49 0.77
C ASP A 116 5.02 4.11 -0.47
N TYR A 117 5.87 3.37 -1.19
CA TYR A 117 6.52 3.89 -2.39
C TYR A 117 5.51 4.38 -3.44
N LYS A 118 4.44 3.61 -3.69
CA LYS A 118 3.37 4.00 -4.63
C LYS A 118 2.19 4.69 -3.97
N ALA A 119 2.17 4.83 -2.65
CA ALA A 119 1.23 5.71 -1.97
C ALA A 119 1.32 7.14 -2.50
N ALA A 120 2.54 7.62 -2.80
CA ALA A 120 2.78 8.90 -3.45
C ALA A 120 2.04 9.06 -4.79
N PHE A 121 1.86 7.99 -5.56
CA PHE A 121 1.06 8.03 -6.80
C PHE A 121 -0.42 8.20 -6.50
N GLY A 122 -0.96 7.49 -5.51
CA GLY A 122 -2.33 7.73 -5.01
C GLY A 122 -2.52 9.19 -4.59
N CYS A 123 -1.58 9.73 -3.81
CA CYS A 123 -1.59 11.13 -3.40
C CYS A 123 -1.50 12.09 -4.59
N ALA A 124 -0.70 11.80 -5.62
CA ALA A 124 -0.65 12.62 -6.83
C ALA A 124 -2.00 12.65 -7.57
N LEU A 125 -2.70 11.51 -7.65
CA LEU A 125 -4.06 11.44 -8.19
C LEU A 125 -5.04 12.30 -7.36
N GLY A 126 -4.96 12.22 -6.03
CA GLY A 126 -5.84 12.95 -5.11
C GLY A 126 -5.56 14.45 -5.06
N ALA A 127 -4.30 14.85 -5.22
CA ALA A 127 -3.88 16.24 -5.13
C ALA A 127 -4.24 17.05 -6.39
N ASN A 128 -4.18 16.42 -7.58
CA ASN A 128 -4.46 17.08 -8.84
C ASN A 128 -5.30 16.21 -9.80
N PRO A 129 -6.53 15.84 -9.42
CA PRO A 129 -7.34 14.93 -10.23
C PRO A 129 -7.81 15.58 -11.55
N ALA A 130 -8.00 16.90 -11.59
CA ALA A 130 -8.46 17.63 -12.78
C ALA A 130 -7.47 17.55 -13.95
N PHE A 131 -6.18 17.29 -13.68
CA PHE A 131 -5.15 17.08 -14.69
C PHE A 131 -5.53 15.97 -15.70
N TYR A 132 -6.32 14.99 -15.26
CA TYR A 132 -6.68 13.82 -16.07
C TYR A 132 -7.90 14.05 -16.99
N GLY A 133 -8.48 15.26 -17.02
CA GLY A 133 -9.56 15.64 -17.93
C GLY A 133 -10.79 14.73 -17.79
N GLN A 134 -11.22 14.09 -18.89
CA GLN A 134 -12.36 13.14 -18.86
C GLN A 134 -12.17 11.97 -17.87
N PHE A 135 -10.93 11.70 -17.41
CA PHE A 135 -10.61 10.66 -16.43
C PHE A 135 -10.43 11.20 -15.01
N GLU A 136 -10.78 12.46 -14.73
CA GLU A 136 -10.70 13.07 -13.40
C GLU A 136 -11.36 12.20 -12.32
N GLN A 137 -12.55 11.69 -12.59
CA GLN A 137 -13.27 10.87 -11.61
C GLN A 137 -12.54 9.56 -11.30
N ASN A 138 -11.81 8.99 -12.27
CA ASN A 138 -10.97 7.82 -12.02
C ASN A 138 -9.83 8.17 -11.07
N ALA A 139 -9.19 9.33 -11.22
CA ALA A 139 -8.14 9.77 -10.31
C ALA A 139 -8.67 9.94 -8.87
N ARG A 140 -9.85 10.56 -8.72
CA ARG A 140 -10.53 10.71 -7.41
C ARG A 140 -10.85 9.35 -6.79
N ASN A 141 -11.46 8.46 -7.55
CA ASN A 141 -11.84 7.12 -7.08
C ASN A 141 -10.61 6.30 -6.65
N TRP A 142 -9.53 6.35 -7.43
CA TRP A 142 -8.29 5.64 -7.11
C TRP A 142 -7.59 6.21 -5.88
N TYR A 143 -7.58 7.54 -5.70
CA TYR A 143 -7.04 8.15 -4.49
C TYR A 143 -7.77 7.65 -3.24
N THR A 144 -9.11 7.74 -3.22
CA THR A 144 -9.93 7.25 -2.11
C THR A 144 -9.65 5.78 -1.85
N ARG A 145 -9.68 4.95 -2.90
CA ARG A 145 -9.48 3.50 -2.77
C ARG A 145 -8.09 3.17 -2.21
N ILE A 146 -7.03 3.74 -2.77
CA ILE A 146 -5.65 3.50 -2.31
C ILE A 146 -5.48 3.96 -0.86
N GLN A 147 -6.00 5.14 -0.52
CA GLN A 147 -5.89 5.70 0.82
C GLN A 147 -6.56 4.83 1.88
N GLU A 148 -7.82 4.45 1.68
CA GLU A 148 -8.59 3.72 2.69
C GLU A 148 -8.11 2.29 2.88
N THR A 149 -7.66 1.64 1.82
CA THR A 149 -7.35 0.21 1.84
C THR A 149 -5.88 -0.09 2.09
N GLY A 150 -4.99 0.90 1.86
CA GLY A 150 -3.54 0.69 1.83
C GLY A 150 -3.11 -0.24 0.68
N LEU A 151 -3.78 -0.17 -0.48
CA LEU A 151 -3.51 -1.09 -1.60
C LEU A 151 -2.04 -1.02 -2.05
N TYR A 152 -1.44 -2.20 -2.25
CA TYR A 152 -0.04 -2.30 -2.66
C TYR A 152 0.12 -2.14 -4.18
N PHE A 153 0.56 -0.96 -4.60
CA PHE A 153 0.90 -0.69 -5.99
C PHE A 153 2.41 -0.83 -6.24
N ASN A 154 2.76 -1.22 -7.47
CA ASN A 154 4.07 -0.98 -8.07
C ASN A 154 3.88 -0.23 -9.41
N HIS A 155 4.96 0.12 -10.10
CA HIS A 155 4.92 0.64 -11.46
C HIS A 155 5.89 -0.10 -12.39
N ALA A 156 5.52 -0.26 -13.65
CA ALA A 156 6.39 -0.74 -14.71
C ALA A 156 6.40 0.33 -15.80
N ILE A 157 7.48 1.11 -15.86
CA ILE A 157 7.58 2.31 -16.72
C ILE A 157 8.78 2.23 -17.67
N VAL A 158 9.90 1.67 -17.21
CA VAL A 158 11.10 1.50 -18.04
C VAL A 158 10.78 0.53 -19.17
N ASN A 159 11.11 0.92 -20.41
CA ASN A 159 10.98 0.05 -21.59
C ASN A 159 11.93 -1.15 -21.49
N PRO A 160 11.63 -2.31 -22.12
CA PRO A 160 12.61 -3.38 -22.30
C PRO A 160 13.90 -2.83 -22.91
N ALA A 161 15.04 -3.25 -22.37
CA ALA A 161 16.32 -2.99 -23.01
C ALA A 161 16.52 -4.04 -24.10
N ASP A 162 16.40 -3.64 -25.36
CA ASP A 162 16.80 -4.43 -26.52
C ASP A 162 18.33 -4.55 -26.59
#